data_AF-A0A0F7H9T8-F1
#
_entry.id   AF-A0A0F7H9T8-F1
#
_cell.length_a   1.000
_cell.length_b   1.000
_cell.length_c   1.000
_cell.angle_alpha   90.00
_cell.angle_beta   90.00
_cell.angle_gamma   90.00
#
_symmetry.space_group_name_H-M   'P 1'
#
loop_
_entity.id
_entity.type
_entity.pdbx_description
1 polymer ?
#
loop_
_entity_poly.entity_id
_entity_poly.type
_entity_poly.pdbx_seq_one_letter_code
_entity_poly.pdbx_strand_id
1 'polypeptide(L)'
;MTIKLVAVTACISGVAHTYMAAERLEKLCAQEKWPVKVETQGALGIENSLTADDLAQADVVLLISDILLAESERFEHHRCVQIGINTFLRTPEKALSAVRKAAASPQETHIRVV
;
A
#
# COMPACT_ATOMS: atom_id res chain seq x y z
N MET A 1 9.60 10.19 13.24
CA MET A 1 8.43 9.33 13.49
C MET A 1 8.57 8.11 12.60
N THR A 2 8.42 6.92 13.18
CA THR A 2 8.44 5.66 12.44
C THR A 2 7.00 5.28 12.16
N ILE A 3 6.62 5.14 10.88
CA ILE A 3 5.27 4.75 10.47
C ILE A 3 5.31 3.27 10.12
N LYS A 4 4.46 2.45 10.75
CA LYS A 4 4.31 1.04 10.36
C LYS A 4 3.33 0.95 9.20
N LEU A 5 3.86 0.63 8.03
CA LEU A 5 3.11 0.61 6.77
C LEU A 5 2.76 -0.82 6.40
N VAL A 6 1.53 -1.04 5.95
CA VAL A 6 1.19 -2.24 5.19
C VAL A 6 0.70 -1.81 3.82
N ALA A 7 0.98 -2.61 2.81
CA ALA A 7 0.62 -2.26 1.44
C ALA A 7 0.09 -3.45 0.67
N VAL A 8 -0.76 -3.16 -0.31
CA VAL A 8 -1.25 -4.13 -1.28
C VAL A 8 -0.92 -3.61 -2.66
N THR A 9 -0.23 -4.39 -3.49
CA THR A 9 -0.01 -4.06 -4.90
C THR A 9 -0.85 -4.98 -5.77
N ALA A 10 -1.56 -4.44 -6.77
CA ALA A 10 -2.31 -5.28 -7.70
C ALA A 10 -2.49 -4.66 -9.09
N CYS A 11 -2.25 -5.46 -10.12
CA CYS A 11 -2.32 -5.04 -11.52
C CYS A 11 -2.96 -6.12 -12.40
N ILE A 12 -3.93 -5.72 -13.24
CA ILE A 12 -4.64 -6.63 -14.15
C ILE A 12 -3.73 -7.24 -15.22
N SER A 13 -2.74 -6.48 -15.67
CA SER A 13 -1.90 -6.85 -16.81
C SER A 13 -0.80 -7.86 -16.48
N GLY A 14 -0.63 -8.23 -15.20
CA GLY A 14 0.25 -9.30 -14.79
C GLY A 14 1.15 -8.98 -13.59
N VAL A 15 2.07 -9.92 -13.32
CA VAL A 15 2.92 -9.95 -12.13
C VAL A 15 4.04 -8.91 -12.12
N ALA A 16 4.50 -8.45 -13.28
CA ALA A 16 5.67 -7.58 -13.39
C ALA A 16 5.48 -6.24 -12.67
N HIS A 17 4.42 -5.50 -12.99
CA HIS A 17 4.18 -4.20 -12.34
C HIS A 17 3.83 -4.33 -10.87
N THR A 18 3.15 -5.42 -10.48
CA THR A 18 2.84 -5.75 -9.08
C THR A 18 4.12 -5.87 -8.25
N TYR A 19 5.09 -6.67 -8.73
CA TYR A 19 6.38 -6.83 -8.04
C TYR A 19 7.26 -5.59 -8.15
N MET A 20 7.29 -4.90 -9.29
CA MET A 20 8.05 -3.66 -9.44
C MET A 20 7.58 -2.58 -8.45
N ALA A 21 6.26 -2.48 -8.24
CA ALA A 21 5.72 -1.56 -7.25
C ALA A 21 6.05 -1.99 -5.83
N ALA A 22 5.96 -3.29 -5.52
CA ALA A 22 6.34 -3.82 -4.21
C ALA A 22 7.81 -3.53 -3.88
N GLU A 23 8.74 -3.93 -4.75
CA GLU A 23 10.17 -3.73 -4.53
C GLU A 23 10.53 -2.24 -4.43
N ARG A 24 9.88 -1.39 -5.23
CA ARG A 24 10.09 0.06 -5.17
C ARG A 24 9.59 0.64 -3.86
N LEU A 25 8.45 0.18 -3.35
CA LEU A 25 7.94 0.60 -2.05
C LEU A 25 8.89 0.18 -0.92
N GLU A 26 9.35 -1.07 -0.93
CA GLU A 26 10.29 -1.60 0.06
C GLU A 26 11.58 -0.76 0.12
N LYS A 27 12.15 -0.40 -1.04
CA LYS A 27 13.33 0.46 -1.10
C LYS A 27 13.09 1.84 -0.49
N LEU A 28 11.93 2.45 -0.76
CA LEU A 28 11.58 3.76 -0.22
C LEU A 28 11.35 3.69 1.29
N CYS A 29 10.62 2.69 1.76
CA CYS A 29 10.42 2.45 3.18
C CYS A 29 11.74 2.16 3.91
N ALA A 30 12.68 1.45 3.29
CA ALA A 30 14.01 1.23 3.85
C ALA A 30 14.81 2.54 4.00
N GLN A 31 14.72 3.46 3.03
CA GLN A 31 15.34 4.80 3.12
C GLN A 31 14.73 5.63 4.26
N GLU A 32 13.41 5.53 4.43
CA GLU A 32 12.64 6.23 5.46
C GLU A 32 12.67 5.53 6.84
N LYS A 33 13.26 4.33 6.91
CA LYS A 33 13.29 3.45 8.08
C LYS A 33 11.89 3.09 8.59
N TRP A 34 10.94 2.91 7.68
CA TRP A 34 9.58 2.49 7.98
C TRP A 34 9.47 0.97 7.82
N PRO A 35 9.01 0.23 8.84
CA PRO A 35 8.69 -1.18 8.67
C PRO A 35 7.51 -1.28 7.70
N VAL A 36 7.70 -2.08 6.63
CA VAL A 36 6.67 -2.31 5.62
C VAL A 36 6.47 -3.79 5.38
N LYS A 37 5.20 -4.19 5.21
CA LYS A 37 4.82 -5.50 4.67
C LYS A 37 3.97 -5.29 3.43
N VAL A 38 4.32 -5.96 2.34
CA VAL A 38 3.64 -5.81 1.05
C VAL A 38 2.99 -7.13 0.65
N GLU A 39 1.67 -7.10 0.48
CA GLU A 39 0.90 -8.15 -0.15
C GLU A 39 0.82 -7.87 -1.66
N THR A 40 0.99 -8.91 -2.46
CA THR A 40 0.95 -8.80 -3.93
C THR A 40 -0.22 -9.62 -4.45
N GLN A 41 -1.14 -8.97 -5.17
CA GLN A 41 -2.26 -9.64 -5.83
C GLN A 41 -2.07 -9.56 -7.34
N GLY A 42 -1.92 -10.72 -7.99
CA GLY A 42 -1.68 -10.79 -9.43
C GLY A 42 -2.33 -12.01 -10.07
N ALA A 43 -1.92 -12.33 -11.29
CA ALA A 43 -2.42 -13.50 -12.03
C ALA A 43 -2.13 -14.84 -11.33
N LEU A 44 -1.13 -14.88 -10.44
CA LEU A 44 -0.77 -16.05 -9.65
C LEU A 44 -1.58 -16.16 -8.34
N GLY A 45 -2.46 -15.21 -8.06
CA GLY A 45 -3.22 -15.10 -6.82
C GLY A 45 -2.64 -14.09 -5.84
N ILE A 46 -2.94 -14.27 -4.55
CA ILE A 46 -2.47 -13.43 -3.45
C ILE A 46 -1.22 -14.08 -2.86
N GLU A 47 -0.14 -13.30 -2.76
CA GLU A 47 1.09 -13.70 -2.09
C GLU A 47 1.43 -12.69 -0.98
N ASN A 48 2.13 -13.17 0.05
CA ASN A 48 2.46 -12.36 1.24
C ASN A 48 1.25 -11.71 1.91
N SER A 49 0.13 -12.45 1.93
CA SER A 49 -1.14 -11.99 2.51
C SER A 49 -0.91 -11.30 3.86
N LEU A 50 -1.46 -10.10 4.00
CA LEU A 50 -1.56 -9.41 5.27
C LEU A 50 -2.43 -10.25 6.19
N THR A 51 -2.11 -10.26 7.48
CA THR A 51 -2.94 -10.86 8.52
C THR A 51 -3.73 -9.78 9.24
N ALA A 52 -4.73 -10.17 10.04
CA ALA A 52 -5.44 -9.23 10.89
C ALA A 52 -4.50 -8.51 11.88
N ASP A 53 -3.46 -9.21 12.36
CA ASP A 53 -2.45 -8.63 13.25
C ASP A 53 -1.57 -7.59 12.55
N ASP A 54 -1.19 -7.84 11.28
CA ASP A 54 -0.45 -6.85 10.48
C ASP A 54 -1.27 -5.57 10.32
N LEU A 55 -2.57 -5.70 10.04
CA LEU A 55 -3.49 -4.58 9.87
C LEU A 55 -3.74 -3.83 11.19
N ALA A 56 -3.90 -4.54 12.30
CA ALA A 56 -4.10 -3.95 13.62
C ALA A 56 -2.87 -3.15 14.10
N GLN A 57 -1.67 -3.60 13.75
CA GLN A 57 -0.43 -2.91 14.08
C GLN A 57 -0.04 -1.82 13.08
N ALA A 58 -0.71 -1.72 11.93
CA ALA A 58 -0.38 -0.75 10.90
C ALA A 58 -0.92 0.64 11.26
N ASP A 59 -0.07 1.65 11.07
CA ASP A 59 -0.48 3.06 11.15
C ASP A 59 -1.29 3.47 9.91
N VAL A 60 -0.89 2.96 8.74
CA VAL A 60 -1.47 3.29 7.44
C VAL A 60 -1.45 2.05 6.53
N VAL A 61 -2.49 1.91 5.72
CA VAL A 61 -2.63 0.93 4.65
C VAL A 61 -2.45 1.64 3.30
N LEU A 62 -1.48 1.21 2.49
CA LEU A 62 -1.22 1.76 1.15
C LEU A 62 -1.69 0.79 0.06
N LEU A 63 -2.75 1.16 -0.64
CA LEU A 63 -3.37 0.38 -1.71
C LEU A 63 -2.83 0.88 -3.07
N ILE A 64 -1.90 0.14 -3.67
CA ILE A 64 -1.28 0.46 -4.96
C ILE A 64 -1.91 -0.42 -6.04
N SER A 65 -3.02 0.03 -6.62
CA SER A 65 -3.74 -0.78 -7.58
C SER A 65 -4.50 0.00 -8.64
N ASP A 66 -4.54 -0.58 -9.83
CA ASP A 66 -5.39 -0.16 -10.94
C ASP A 66 -6.69 -1.00 -11.04
N ILE A 67 -6.90 -1.95 -10.12
CA ILE A 67 -8.07 -2.84 -10.06
C ILE A 67 -8.72 -2.84 -8.67
N LEU A 68 -9.87 -3.49 -8.57
CA LEU A 68 -10.46 -3.84 -7.28
C LEU A 68 -9.61 -4.91 -6.61
N LEU A 69 -9.22 -4.63 -5.36
CA LEU A 69 -8.47 -5.57 -4.53
C LEU A 69 -9.39 -6.66 -4.01
N ALA A 70 -8.87 -7.90 -4.01
CA ALA A 70 -9.49 -8.99 -3.28
C ALA A 70 -9.49 -8.66 -1.78
N GLU A 71 -10.56 -9.05 -1.10
CA GLU A 71 -10.75 -8.87 0.35
C GLU A 71 -10.62 -7.40 0.81
N SER A 72 -11.03 -6.45 -0.04
CA SER A 72 -10.90 -5.00 0.21
C SER A 72 -11.66 -4.51 1.45
N GLU A 73 -12.71 -5.25 1.87
CA GLU A 73 -13.46 -5.03 3.12
C GLU A 73 -12.56 -4.99 4.37
N ARG A 74 -11.43 -5.71 4.35
CA ARG A 74 -10.47 -5.76 5.47
C ARG A 74 -9.76 -4.44 5.72
N PHE A 75 -9.82 -3.51 4.76
CA PHE A 75 -9.13 -2.23 4.85
C PHE A 75 -10.07 -1.06 5.21
N GLU A 76 -11.39 -1.23 5.15
CA GLU A 76 -12.36 -0.12 5.27
C GLU A 76 -12.22 0.69 6.57
N HIS A 77 -11.91 0.03 7.68
CA HIS A 77 -11.78 0.68 8.99
C HIS A 77 -10.38 1.23 9.29
N HIS A 78 -9.44 1.09 8.35
CA HIS A 78 -8.07 1.57 8.52
C HIS A 78 -7.84 2.90 7.80
N ARG A 79 -6.73 3.58 8.14
CA ARG A 79 -6.27 4.74 7.38
C ARG A 79 -5.73 4.26 6.05
N CYS A 80 -6.45 4.54 4.97
CA CYS A 80 -6.12 4.02 3.65
C CYS A 80 -5.61 5.14 2.75
N VAL A 81 -4.52 4.87 2.03
CA VAL A 81 -4.04 5.67 0.91
C VAL A 81 -4.14 4.83 -0.34
N GLN A 82 -4.89 5.27 -1.34
CA GLN A 82 -5.02 4.56 -2.61
C GLN A 82 -4.31 5.33 -3.73
N ILE A 83 -3.52 4.62 -4.54
CA ILE A 83 -2.82 5.16 -5.71
C ILE A 83 -2.78 4.11 -6.82
N GLY A 84 -2.83 4.54 -8.09
CA GLY A 84 -2.64 3.63 -9.23
C GLY A 84 -1.21 3.10 -9.33
N ILE A 85 -1.03 1.89 -9.86
CA ILE A 85 0.29 1.25 -10.07
C ILE A 85 1.18 2.15 -10.93
N ASN A 86 0.66 2.65 -12.05
CA ASN A 86 1.42 3.48 -12.98
C ASN A 86 1.81 4.83 -12.35
N THR A 87 0.89 5.44 -11.58
CA THR A 87 1.14 6.69 -10.86
C THR A 87 2.20 6.51 -9.77
N PHE A 88 2.17 5.38 -9.05
CA PHE A 88 3.16 5.04 -8.05
C PHE A 88 4.55 4.84 -8.66
N LEU A 89 4.65 4.10 -9.78
CA LEU A 89 5.92 3.86 -10.46
C LEU A 89 6.53 5.14 -11.06
N ARG A 90 5.72 6.13 -11.46
CA ARG A 90 6.23 7.42 -11.95
C ARG A 90 6.56 8.39 -10.83
N THR A 91 5.67 8.50 -9.85
CA THR A 91 5.72 9.52 -8.79
C THR A 91 5.55 8.91 -7.40
N PRO A 92 6.49 8.06 -6.95
CA PRO A 92 6.36 7.36 -5.67
C PRO A 92 6.39 8.31 -4.46
N GLU A 93 7.05 9.46 -4.61
CA GLU A 93 7.18 10.49 -3.57
C GLU A 93 5.81 11.05 -3.15
N LYS A 94 4.86 11.12 -4.09
CA LYS A 94 3.48 11.53 -3.79
C LYS A 94 2.80 10.54 -2.86
N ALA A 95 3.03 9.24 -3.06
CA ALA A 95 2.46 8.21 -2.20
C ALA A 95 3.00 8.32 -0.77
N LEU A 96 4.32 8.48 -0.61
CA LEU A 96 4.94 8.68 0.71
C LEU A 96 4.41 9.94 1.41
N SER A 97 4.29 11.05 0.68
CA SER A 97 3.72 12.29 1.23
C SER A 97 2.27 12.10 1.67
N ALA A 98 1.46 11.38 0.88
CA ALA A 98 0.09 11.04 1.25
C ALA A 98 0.03 10.12 2.48
N VAL A 99 0.91 9.12 2.59
CA VAL A 99 1.04 8.26 3.77
C VAL A 99 1.36 9.07 5.02
N ARG A 100 2.30 10.02 4.95
CA ARG A 100 2.62 10.90 6.10
C ARG A 100 1.43 11.75 6.52
N LYS A 101 0.65 12.25 5.57
CA LYS A 101 -0.58 13.01 5.85
C LYS A 101 -1.66 12.13 6.48
N ALA A 102 -1.85 10.91 5.97
CA ALA A 102 -2.81 9.95 6.52
C ALA A 102 -2.45 9.57 7.96
N ALA A 103 -1.16 9.36 8.26
CA ALA A 103 -0.68 9.05 9.61
C ALA A 103 -0.99 10.15 10.63
N ALA A 104 -1.03 11.42 10.21
CA ALA A 104 -1.38 12.57 11.06
C ALA A 104 -2.90 12.86 11.13
N SER A 105 -3.72 12.12 10.37
CA SER A 105 -5.16 12.33 10.27
C SER A 105 -5.93 11.39 11.23
N PRO A 106 -7.21 11.69 11.56
CA PRO A 106 -8.04 10.79 12.36
C PRO A 106 -8.13 9.38 11.76
N GLN A 107 -8.45 8.39 12.59
CA GLN A 107 -8.73 7.02 12.12
C GLN A 107 -9.90 7.07 11.10
N GLU A 108 -9.93 6.13 10.14
CA GLU A 108 -10.88 6.08 9.01
C GLU A 108 -10.67 7.12 7.88
N THR A 109 -9.53 7.81 7.87
CA THR A 109 -9.19 8.71 6.74
C THR A 109 -8.83 7.92 5.49
N HIS A 110 -9.59 8.10 4.41
CA HIS A 110 -9.32 7.51 3.10
C HIS A 110 -8.84 8.57 2.12
N ILE A 111 -7.57 8.50 1.70
CA ILE A 111 -6.94 9.44 0.77
C ILE A 111 -6.76 8.76 -0.59
N ARG A 112 -7.38 9.30 -1.64
CA ARG A 112 -7.12 8.86 -3.00
C ARG A 112 -6.15 9.81 -3.70
N VAL A 113 -5.01 9.27 -4.14
CA VAL A 113 -3.99 9.99 -4.89
C VAL A 113 -4.28 9.80 -6.38
N VAL A 114 -4.75 10.88 -7.02
CA VAL A 114 -5.00 10.96 -8.47
C VAL A 114 -3.79 11.49 -9.22
#